data_AF-A0A9P5PQ22-F1
#
_entry.id   AF-A0A9P5PQ22-F1
#
_cell.length_a   1.000
_cell.length_b   1.000
_cell.length_c   1.000
_cell.angle_alpha   90.00
_cell.angle_beta   90.00
_cell.angle_gamma   90.00
#
_symmetry.space_group_name_H-M   'P 1'
#
loop_
_entity.id
_entity.type
_entity.pdbx_description
1 polymer ?
#
loop_
_entity_poly.entity_id
_entity_poly.type
_entity_poly.pdbx_seq_one_letter_code
_entity_poly.pdbx_strand_id
1 'polypeptide(L)'
;MGSGKTASTRKAASQRGSVMRKSAKNGNKDEVEEKTSPVSTPSSKPYPKPKSLAKPSAPPNGPAPDDNEAAQLLMSLGQAPKRLTNEEYERQKAKNLDSWVSSELERFTNARVQYLYSEPEKNTPVQHRRPDFRYRRWKRAHYTSLKRTMLLSSSPLALQQLTSHSCFAVANNFEVPVTYLGSIGYTASYQPKTPKPVPKLVNNEDRYERMLESVDDHIQESKSKKKGKGVVKPFTVRIVNTSSPGDGKKDGKKDVSSGKKSLYSQGKKANEDEPALTVDVDEQEHILHQKIEKNFHCDEHNKPCWTKTSDGSHYHFTTGDLSIWASLAWRHCATLDVPPQKILQSIDNHAGFQSHVRGRARATDNQQWQASPSPYGPYTPPPPFWGFPPADSTFASIVPSHQSLETISHASCIRLASVVGDEQKERGNDSVNYARFDGVLRDEGILRIDDLLDLRTADHLQRMLGCNWGTANRIMRYAKEDIGSTRSHKKARHSK
;
A
#
# COMPACT_ATOMS: atom_id res chain seq x y z
N MET A 1 42.36 16.95 56.12
CA MET A 1 42.46 15.70 55.33
C MET A 1 41.51 15.85 54.14
N GLY A 2 41.87 15.90 52.87
CA GLY A 2 43.13 15.77 52.12
C GLY A 2 42.71 15.52 50.67
N SER A 3 42.78 16.54 49.82
CA SER A 3 42.29 16.57 48.44
C SER A 3 43.07 15.65 47.50
N GLY A 4 42.37 14.85 46.68
CA GLY A 4 42.95 13.93 45.68
C GLY A 4 42.85 14.46 44.26
N LYS A 5 43.99 14.52 43.57
CA LYS A 5 44.30 15.21 42.32
C LYS A 5 43.87 14.46 41.04
N THR A 6 43.53 15.23 40.01
CA THR A 6 43.40 14.84 38.60
C THR A 6 44.75 14.65 37.91
N ALA A 7 44.92 13.57 37.12
CA ALA A 7 46.09 13.35 36.27
C ALA A 7 45.71 13.40 34.78
N SER A 8 46.31 14.37 34.07
CA SER A 8 46.22 14.60 32.63
C SER A 8 47.49 14.08 31.97
N THR A 9 47.36 13.10 31.07
CA THR A 9 48.49 12.63 30.23
C THR A 9 48.33 13.11 28.79
N ARG A 10 49.20 14.06 28.41
CA ARG A 10 49.49 14.43 27.01
C ARG A 10 50.28 13.31 26.35
N LYS A 11 49.99 12.97 25.09
CA LYS A 11 50.79 12.07 24.26
C LYS A 11 51.35 12.80 23.04
N ALA A 12 52.63 12.55 22.81
CA ALA A 12 53.52 13.29 21.92
C ALA A 12 53.31 13.01 20.43
N ALA A 13 53.64 14.02 19.63
CA ALA A 13 53.80 13.94 18.19
C ALA A 13 55.06 13.16 17.81
N SER A 14 54.94 12.22 16.88
CA SER A 14 56.06 11.48 16.28
C SER A 14 56.04 11.66 14.77
N GLN A 15 56.93 12.51 14.27
CA GLN A 15 57.35 12.56 12.87
C GLN A 15 58.29 11.39 12.55
N ARG A 16 58.09 10.74 11.38
CA ARG A 16 59.02 9.91 10.58
C ARG A 16 58.15 9.08 9.63
N GLY A 17 58.41 8.88 8.34
CA GLY A 17 59.49 9.29 7.45
C GLY A 17 59.05 8.92 6.03
N SER A 18 59.38 9.80 5.08
CA SER A 18 59.14 9.62 3.64
C SER A 18 60.10 8.56 3.09
N VAL A 19 59.56 7.48 2.51
CA VAL A 19 60.35 6.47 1.78
C VAL A 19 59.91 6.51 0.32
N MET A 20 60.79 7.05 -0.52
CA MET A 20 60.79 6.91 -1.97
C MET A 20 60.75 5.42 -2.36
N ARG A 21 59.84 5.05 -3.26
CA ARG A 21 59.98 3.82 -4.06
C ARG A 21 59.99 4.15 -5.54
N LYS A 22 61.08 3.67 -6.16
CA LYS A 22 61.48 3.75 -7.56
C LYS A 22 60.44 3.09 -8.48
N SER A 23 60.08 3.80 -9.54
CA SER A 23 59.37 3.25 -10.70
C SER A 23 60.33 2.41 -11.53
N ALA A 24 60.05 1.12 -11.66
CA ALA A 24 60.79 0.20 -12.51
C ALA A 24 60.20 0.16 -13.92
N LYS A 25 61.09 0.45 -14.85
CA LYS A 25 61.12 0.25 -16.29
C LYS A 25 60.84 -1.21 -16.67
N ASN A 26 59.94 -1.44 -17.62
CA ASN A 26 59.86 -2.57 -18.56
C ASN A 26 58.82 -2.14 -19.62
N GLY A 27 59.00 -2.26 -20.92
CA GLY A 27 59.86 -3.15 -21.69
C GLY A 27 59.01 -3.55 -22.90
N ASN A 28 59.44 -3.08 -24.07
CA ASN A 28 58.80 -3.15 -25.37
C ASN A 28 58.85 -4.57 -25.99
N LYS A 29 58.10 -4.77 -27.09
CA LYS A 29 58.10 -5.92 -28.06
C LYS A 29 57.38 -7.20 -27.61
N ASP A 30 56.57 -7.88 -28.43
CA ASP A 30 56.66 -8.10 -29.88
C ASP A 30 55.30 -8.05 -30.61
N GLU A 31 55.38 -7.57 -31.85
CA GLU A 31 54.42 -7.78 -32.94
C GLU A 31 54.30 -9.27 -33.26
N VAL A 32 53.06 -9.75 -33.42
CA VAL A 32 52.78 -10.98 -34.17
C VAL A 32 51.73 -10.64 -35.21
N GLU A 33 52.18 -10.57 -36.46
CA GLU A 33 51.35 -10.58 -37.66
C GLU A 33 50.54 -11.89 -37.71
N GLU A 34 49.22 -11.79 -37.56
CA GLU A 34 48.31 -12.90 -37.89
C GLU A 34 47.73 -12.68 -39.29
N LYS A 35 48.24 -13.50 -40.22
CA LYS A 35 47.81 -13.65 -41.60
C LYS A 35 46.30 -13.97 -41.65
N THR A 36 45.50 -13.01 -42.06
CA THR A 36 44.11 -13.25 -42.45
C THR A 36 44.07 -13.84 -43.86
N SER A 37 43.60 -15.08 -43.94
CA SER A 37 43.29 -15.77 -45.20
C SER A 37 41.93 -15.32 -45.71
N PRO A 38 41.72 -15.16 -47.04
CA PRO A 38 40.44 -14.70 -47.57
C PRO A 38 39.38 -15.80 -47.45
N VAL A 39 38.36 -15.53 -46.63
CA VAL A 39 37.14 -16.32 -46.56
C VAL A 39 36.37 -16.13 -47.87
N SER A 40 36.22 -17.23 -48.58
CA SER A 40 35.39 -17.41 -49.77
C SER A 40 33.93 -17.05 -49.47
N THR A 41 33.43 -16.06 -50.21
CA THR A 41 32.03 -15.67 -50.27
C THR A 41 31.19 -16.80 -50.89
N PRO A 42 30.12 -17.29 -50.23
CA PRO A 42 29.18 -18.19 -50.87
C PRO A 42 28.33 -17.41 -51.88
N SER A 43 28.44 -17.85 -53.13
CA SER A 43 27.60 -17.54 -54.29
C SER A 43 26.11 -17.40 -53.91
N SER A 44 25.58 -16.19 -54.07
CA SER A 44 24.17 -15.88 -53.93
C SER A 44 23.37 -16.51 -55.06
N LYS A 45 22.53 -17.50 -54.72
CA LYS A 45 21.49 -17.99 -55.64
C LYS A 45 20.51 -16.85 -55.97
N PRO A 46 20.05 -16.73 -57.23
CA PRO A 46 19.12 -15.68 -57.63
C PRO A 46 17.75 -15.88 -56.95
N TYR A 47 17.24 -14.82 -56.33
CA TYR A 47 15.88 -14.75 -55.80
C TYR A 47 14.86 -14.92 -56.94
N PRO A 48 13.78 -15.70 -56.74
CA PRO A 48 12.68 -15.75 -57.69
C PRO A 48 11.96 -14.39 -57.73
N LYS A 49 11.72 -13.90 -58.96
CA LYS A 49 10.98 -12.66 -59.25
C LYS A 49 9.63 -12.64 -58.52
N PRO A 50 9.21 -11.50 -57.94
CA PRO A 50 7.87 -11.37 -57.38
C PRO A 50 6.83 -11.54 -58.48
N LYS A 51 5.90 -12.48 -58.29
CA LYS A 51 4.70 -12.60 -59.13
C LYS A 51 3.92 -11.29 -59.02
N SER A 52 3.66 -10.66 -60.16
CA SER A 52 2.81 -9.48 -60.29
C SER A 52 1.46 -9.73 -59.61
N LEU A 53 1.13 -8.91 -58.63
CA LEU A 53 -0.20 -8.83 -58.04
C LEU A 53 -1.22 -8.52 -59.15
N ALA A 54 -2.26 -9.35 -59.22
CA ALA A 54 -3.38 -9.14 -60.11
C ALA A 54 -4.04 -7.79 -59.82
N LYS A 55 -4.32 -7.06 -60.91
CA LYS A 55 -5.08 -5.82 -60.95
C LYS A 55 -6.46 -6.07 -60.31
N PRO A 56 -6.93 -5.27 -59.34
CA PRO A 56 -8.24 -5.46 -58.75
C PRO A 56 -9.31 -5.30 -59.84
N SER A 57 -10.14 -6.34 -59.98
CA SER A 57 -11.33 -6.34 -60.82
C SER A 57 -12.28 -5.21 -60.37
N ALA A 58 -12.83 -4.51 -61.36
CA ALA A 58 -13.80 -3.45 -61.18
C ALA A 58 -14.95 -3.89 -60.24
N PRO A 59 -15.47 -3.00 -59.39
CA PRO A 59 -16.61 -3.31 -58.54
C PRO A 59 -17.84 -3.63 -59.41
N PRO A 60 -18.68 -4.59 -58.99
CA PRO A 60 -19.92 -4.89 -59.69
C PRO A 60 -20.83 -3.65 -59.66
N ASN A 61 -21.46 -3.38 -60.81
CA ASN A 61 -22.52 -2.39 -60.95
C ASN A 61 -23.66 -2.73 -59.97
N GLY A 62 -23.61 -2.14 -58.79
CA GLY A 62 -24.75 -2.04 -57.89
C GLY A 62 -25.73 -0.99 -58.44
N PRO A 63 -27.04 -1.12 -58.15
CA PRO A 63 -28.02 -0.10 -58.50
C PRO A 63 -27.62 1.23 -57.87
N ALA A 64 -27.79 2.32 -58.62
CA ALA A 64 -27.50 3.68 -58.18
C ALA A 64 -28.14 3.94 -56.81
N PRO A 65 -27.42 4.56 -55.85
CA PRO A 65 -28.01 4.95 -54.58
C PRO A 65 -29.19 5.88 -54.83
N ASP A 66 -30.32 5.60 -54.18
CA ASP A 66 -31.52 6.44 -54.21
C ASP A 66 -31.12 7.89 -53.92
N ASP A 67 -31.50 8.81 -54.81
CA ASP A 67 -31.23 10.26 -54.73
C ASP A 67 -31.71 10.90 -53.40
N ASN A 68 -32.50 10.16 -52.62
CA ASN A 68 -32.99 10.54 -51.30
C ASN A 68 -31.92 10.55 -50.21
N GLU A 69 -30.91 9.66 -50.26
CA GLU A 69 -29.78 9.68 -49.32
C GLU A 69 -28.82 10.83 -49.60
N ALA A 70 -28.57 11.11 -50.89
CA ALA A 70 -27.78 12.26 -51.30
C ALA A 70 -28.45 13.59 -50.90
N ALA A 71 -29.78 13.68 -51.00
CA ALA A 71 -30.55 14.83 -50.55
C ALA A 71 -30.53 15.01 -49.02
N GLN A 72 -30.59 13.93 -48.24
CA GLN A 72 -30.44 14.01 -46.77
C GLN A 72 -29.04 14.45 -46.35
N LEU A 73 -27.99 13.95 -47.02
CA LEU A 73 -26.62 14.38 -46.77
C LEU A 73 -26.42 15.87 -47.13
N LEU A 74 -26.98 16.33 -48.25
CA LEU A 74 -26.91 17.75 -48.64
C LEU A 74 -27.65 18.67 -47.65
N MET A 75 -28.82 18.25 -47.14
CA MET A 75 -29.56 19.03 -46.14
C MET A 75 -28.86 19.06 -44.77
N SER A 76 -28.01 18.07 -44.44
CA SER A 76 -27.23 18.08 -43.21
C SER A 76 -26.02 19.03 -43.24
N LEU A 77 -25.49 19.34 -44.42
CA LEU A 77 -24.31 20.22 -44.61
C LEU A 77 -24.62 21.71 -44.47
N GLY A 78 -25.90 22.11 -44.47
CA GLY A 78 -26.34 23.50 -44.31
C GLY A 78 -26.43 23.99 -42.86
N GLN A 79 -26.33 23.11 -41.87
CA GLN A 79 -26.36 23.50 -40.47
C GLN A 79 -24.95 23.81 -39.98
N ALA A 80 -24.64 25.11 -39.88
CA ALA A 80 -23.41 25.54 -39.21
C ALA A 80 -23.37 24.90 -37.82
N PRO A 81 -22.28 24.19 -37.46
CA PRO A 81 -22.18 23.54 -36.17
C PRO A 81 -22.39 24.60 -35.09
N LYS A 82 -23.39 24.38 -34.22
CA LYS A 82 -23.64 25.26 -33.07
C LYS A 82 -22.30 25.46 -32.37
N ARG A 83 -21.82 26.71 -32.31
CA ARG A 83 -20.62 27.05 -31.54
C ARG A 83 -20.91 26.70 -30.09
N LEU A 84 -20.36 25.56 -29.66
CA LEU A 84 -20.36 25.17 -28.26
C LEU A 84 -19.63 26.25 -27.47
N THR A 85 -20.17 26.59 -26.32
CA THR A 85 -19.41 27.38 -25.35
C THR A 85 -18.17 26.60 -24.92
N ASN A 86 -17.14 27.30 -24.43
CA ASN A 86 -15.88 26.65 -24.02
C ASN A 86 -16.12 25.58 -22.93
N GLU A 87 -17.10 25.82 -22.05
CA GLU A 87 -17.54 24.85 -21.03
C GLU A 87 -18.21 23.61 -21.63
N GLU A 88 -19.08 23.77 -22.62
CA GLU A 88 -19.71 22.64 -23.30
C GLU A 88 -18.70 21.83 -24.11
N TYR A 89 -17.70 22.49 -24.70
CA TYR A 89 -16.60 21.82 -25.38
C TYR A 89 -15.78 20.95 -24.42
N GLU A 90 -15.38 21.47 -23.26
CA GLU A 90 -14.65 20.68 -22.26
C GLU A 90 -15.50 19.56 -21.66
N ARG A 91 -16.80 19.78 -21.42
CA ARG A 91 -17.73 18.71 -21.00
C ARG A 91 -17.87 17.62 -22.07
N GLN A 92 -17.97 17.99 -23.34
CA GLN A 92 -18.07 17.03 -24.44
C GLN A 92 -16.76 16.24 -24.60
N LYS A 93 -15.61 16.90 -24.44
CA LYS A 93 -14.29 16.28 -24.45
C LYS A 93 -14.11 15.29 -23.30
N ALA A 94 -14.56 15.62 -22.09
CA ALA A 94 -14.57 14.70 -20.96
C ALA A 94 -15.46 13.47 -21.22
N LYS A 95 -16.68 13.67 -21.74
CA LYS A 95 -17.58 12.57 -22.14
C LYS A 95 -16.97 11.66 -23.22
N ASN A 96 -16.33 12.26 -24.21
CA ASN A 96 -15.64 11.51 -25.27
C ASN A 96 -14.47 10.70 -24.71
N LEU A 97 -13.73 11.25 -23.74
CA LEU A 97 -12.64 10.54 -23.07
C LEU A 97 -13.17 9.37 -22.23
N ASP A 98 -14.21 9.56 -21.42
CA ASP A 98 -14.84 8.49 -20.62
C ASP A 98 -15.41 7.38 -21.50
N SER A 99 -16.07 7.74 -22.60
CA SER A 99 -16.58 6.78 -23.59
C SER A 99 -15.43 5.98 -24.23
N TRP A 100 -14.33 6.65 -24.57
CA TRP A 100 -13.15 5.98 -25.13
C TRP A 100 -12.53 5.02 -24.12
N VAL A 101 -12.28 5.46 -22.88
CA VAL A 101 -11.73 4.63 -21.79
C VAL A 101 -12.61 3.42 -21.53
N SER A 102 -13.93 3.60 -21.46
CA SER A 102 -14.89 2.51 -21.24
C SER A 102 -14.84 1.48 -22.38
N SER A 103 -14.81 1.94 -23.64
CA SER A 103 -14.73 1.05 -24.81
C SER A 103 -13.42 0.25 -24.85
N GLU A 104 -12.32 0.85 -24.41
CA GLU A 104 -11.00 0.19 -24.44
C GLU A 104 -10.85 -0.80 -23.27
N LEU A 105 -11.44 -0.50 -22.12
CA LEU A 105 -11.54 -1.43 -20.99
C LEU A 105 -12.42 -2.64 -21.35
N GLU A 106 -13.53 -2.42 -22.05
CA GLU A 106 -14.40 -3.49 -22.56
C GLU A 106 -13.66 -4.37 -23.57
N ARG A 107 -12.94 -3.77 -24.54
CA ARG A 107 -12.06 -4.51 -25.47
C ARG A 107 -11.02 -5.35 -24.75
N PHE A 108 -10.39 -4.81 -23.70
CA PHE A 108 -9.42 -5.56 -22.90
C PHE A 108 -10.07 -6.75 -22.18
N THR A 109 -11.24 -6.53 -21.58
CA THR A 109 -12.00 -7.56 -20.88
C THR A 109 -12.41 -8.67 -21.86
N ASN A 110 -12.91 -8.30 -23.03
CA ASN A 110 -13.29 -9.23 -24.09
C ASN A 110 -12.09 -9.99 -24.66
N ALA A 111 -10.95 -9.34 -24.89
CA ALA A 111 -9.73 -10.01 -25.35
C ALA A 111 -9.19 -11.00 -24.31
N ARG A 112 -9.26 -10.65 -23.02
CA ARG A 112 -8.90 -11.56 -21.92
C ARG A 112 -9.84 -12.75 -21.83
N VAL A 113 -11.15 -12.51 -21.94
CA VAL A 113 -12.18 -13.57 -21.97
C VAL A 113 -11.93 -14.48 -23.18
N GLN A 114 -11.78 -13.94 -24.40
CA GLN A 114 -11.47 -14.75 -25.59
C GLN A 114 -10.19 -15.58 -25.42
N TYR A 115 -9.14 -15.03 -24.80
CA TYR A 115 -7.90 -15.78 -24.54
C TYR A 115 -8.08 -16.89 -23.49
N LEU A 116 -8.89 -16.66 -22.46
CA LEU A 116 -9.17 -17.66 -21.42
C LEU A 116 -10.12 -18.77 -21.89
N TYR A 117 -11.01 -18.46 -22.84
CA TYR A 117 -12.06 -19.37 -23.34
C TYR A 117 -11.79 -19.92 -24.74
N SER A 118 -10.67 -19.59 -25.38
CA SER A 118 -10.24 -20.31 -26.57
C SER A 118 -9.84 -21.73 -26.15
N GLU A 119 -10.76 -22.69 -26.31
CA GLU A 119 -10.48 -24.10 -26.03
C GLU A 119 -9.26 -24.55 -26.85
N PRO A 120 -8.28 -25.23 -26.23
CA PRO A 120 -7.26 -25.90 -27.00
C PRO A 120 -7.94 -26.99 -27.82
N GLU A 121 -7.71 -27.00 -29.14
CA GLU A 121 -8.06 -28.14 -29.99
C GLU A 121 -7.59 -29.43 -29.31
N LYS A 122 -8.56 -30.29 -29.01
CA LYS A 122 -8.41 -31.58 -28.35
C LYS A 122 -7.37 -32.38 -29.12
N ASN A 123 -6.15 -32.50 -28.57
CA ASN A 123 -5.14 -33.57 -28.80
C ASN A 123 -3.68 -33.18 -28.49
N THR A 124 -3.40 -32.10 -27.74
CA THR A 124 -2.04 -31.85 -27.24
C THR A 124 -1.99 -31.88 -25.70
N PRO A 125 -1.02 -32.62 -25.10
CA PRO A 125 -0.89 -32.68 -23.65
C PRO A 125 -0.61 -31.28 -23.10
N VAL A 126 -1.35 -30.92 -22.04
CA VAL A 126 -1.32 -29.61 -21.39
C VAL A 126 0.06 -29.38 -20.76
N GLN A 127 0.97 -28.80 -21.54
CA GLN A 127 2.07 -28.04 -20.98
C GLN A 127 1.54 -26.63 -20.71
N HIS A 128 1.73 -26.12 -19.49
CA HIS A 128 1.49 -24.72 -19.13
C HIS A 128 2.24 -23.81 -20.12
N ARG A 129 1.57 -23.38 -21.20
CA ARG A 129 2.12 -22.43 -22.15
C ARG A 129 2.16 -21.08 -21.46
N ARG A 130 3.38 -20.62 -21.15
CA ARG A 130 3.62 -19.23 -20.75
C ARG A 130 3.08 -18.32 -21.86
N PRO A 131 2.48 -17.16 -21.51
CA PRO A 131 2.01 -16.21 -22.52
C PRO A 131 3.15 -15.83 -23.46
N ASP A 132 2.87 -15.92 -24.77
CA ASP A 132 3.82 -15.68 -25.87
C ASP A 132 4.50 -14.30 -25.70
N PHE A 133 5.79 -14.23 -26.04
CA PHE A 133 6.57 -12.99 -26.10
C PHE A 133 5.86 -11.90 -26.91
N ARG A 134 5.12 -12.29 -27.96
CA ARG A 134 4.29 -11.37 -28.76
C ARG A 134 3.16 -10.71 -27.94
N TYR A 135 2.49 -11.47 -27.08
CA TYR A 135 1.45 -10.96 -26.20
C TYR A 135 2.03 -9.99 -25.15
N ARG A 136 3.20 -10.32 -24.58
CA ARG A 136 3.90 -9.41 -23.65
C ARG A 136 4.33 -8.11 -24.31
N ARG A 137 4.88 -8.17 -25.52
CA ARG A 137 5.29 -6.99 -26.30
C ARG A 137 4.10 -6.13 -26.72
N TRP A 138 2.99 -6.76 -27.14
CA TRP A 138 1.75 -6.05 -27.46
C TRP A 138 1.17 -5.38 -26.21
N LYS A 139 1.07 -6.10 -25.09
CA LYS A 139 0.59 -5.55 -23.81
C LYS A 139 1.47 -4.38 -23.35
N ARG A 140 2.79 -4.47 -23.52
CA ARG A 140 3.73 -3.37 -23.25
C ARG A 140 3.43 -2.16 -24.12
N ALA A 141 3.38 -2.31 -25.44
CA ALA A 141 3.09 -1.21 -26.36
C ALA A 141 1.73 -0.55 -26.08
N HIS A 142 0.70 -1.35 -25.78
CA HIS A 142 -0.63 -0.88 -25.42
C HIS A 142 -0.62 -0.13 -24.09
N TYR A 143 0.00 -0.68 -23.04
CA TYR A 143 0.10 -0.02 -21.73
C TYR A 143 0.92 1.27 -21.79
N THR A 144 2.03 1.29 -22.54
CA THR A 144 2.81 2.52 -22.75
C THR A 144 2.01 3.57 -23.51
N SER A 145 1.23 3.16 -24.51
CA SER A 145 0.30 4.04 -25.23
C SER A 145 -0.74 4.61 -24.28
N LEU A 146 -1.43 3.76 -23.51
CA LEU A 146 -2.48 4.12 -22.56
C LEU A 146 -1.98 5.01 -21.41
N LYS A 147 -0.79 4.70 -20.87
CA LYS A 147 -0.07 5.55 -19.90
C LYS A 147 0.24 6.91 -20.51
N ARG A 148 0.65 6.99 -21.78
CA ARG A 148 0.93 8.25 -22.47
C ARG A 148 -0.33 9.08 -22.71
N THR A 149 -1.43 8.47 -23.16
CA THR A 149 -2.71 9.16 -23.34
C THR A 149 -3.30 9.64 -22.02
N MET A 150 -3.19 8.83 -20.96
CA MET A 150 -3.68 9.24 -19.64
C MET A 150 -2.78 10.27 -18.95
N LEU A 151 -1.45 10.22 -19.13
CA LEU A 151 -0.54 11.28 -18.66
C LEU A 151 -0.85 12.64 -19.32
N LEU A 152 -1.35 12.64 -20.55
CA LEU A 152 -1.81 13.85 -21.24
C LEU A 152 -3.19 14.34 -20.76
N SER A 153 -3.95 13.52 -20.01
CA SER A 153 -5.30 13.87 -19.55
C SER A 153 -5.32 14.73 -18.27
N SER A 154 -4.16 15.03 -17.67
CA SER A 154 -3.99 15.85 -16.45
C SER A 154 -4.83 15.42 -15.24
N SER A 155 -5.52 14.27 -15.28
CA SER A 155 -6.40 13.80 -14.21
C SER A 155 -5.59 13.04 -13.15
N PRO A 156 -5.50 13.55 -11.90
CA PRO A 156 -4.81 12.86 -10.81
C PRO A 156 -5.42 11.49 -10.49
N LEU A 157 -6.73 11.35 -10.68
CA LEU A 157 -7.47 10.10 -10.49
C LEU A 157 -7.05 9.02 -11.50
N ALA A 158 -6.85 9.39 -12.77
CA ALA A 158 -6.40 8.45 -13.80
C ALA A 158 -4.98 7.93 -13.51
N LEU A 159 -4.09 8.80 -13.01
CA LEU A 159 -2.75 8.42 -12.57
C LEU A 159 -2.76 7.48 -11.37
N GLN A 160 -3.63 7.72 -10.39
CA GLN A 160 -3.80 6.84 -9.22
C GLN A 160 -4.37 5.46 -9.62
N GLN A 161 -5.30 5.41 -10.56
CA GLN A 161 -5.84 4.16 -11.08
C GLN A 161 -4.76 3.35 -11.83
N LEU A 162 -3.94 4.00 -12.65
CA LEU A 162 -2.83 3.36 -13.37
C LEU A 162 -1.76 2.77 -12.44
N THR A 163 -1.34 3.51 -11.40
CA THR A 163 -0.38 3.00 -10.42
C THR A 163 -0.97 1.87 -9.59
N SER A 164 -2.26 1.93 -9.27
CA SER A 164 -2.94 0.81 -8.61
C SER A 164 -2.93 -0.44 -9.50
N HIS A 165 -3.26 -0.30 -10.79
CA HIS A 165 -3.31 -1.41 -11.75
C HIS A 165 -1.97 -2.12 -11.94
N SER A 166 -0.87 -1.36 -12.05
CA SER A 166 0.47 -1.94 -12.20
C SER A 166 0.89 -2.71 -10.95
N CYS A 167 0.59 -2.17 -9.76
CA CYS A 167 0.79 -2.89 -8.49
C CYS A 167 -0.06 -4.17 -8.44
N PHE A 168 -1.35 -4.13 -8.78
CA PHE A 168 -2.20 -5.33 -8.78
C PHE A 168 -1.66 -6.44 -9.68
N ALA A 169 -1.15 -6.12 -10.87
CA ALA A 169 -0.57 -7.11 -11.77
C ALA A 169 0.67 -7.80 -11.17
N VAL A 170 1.55 -7.03 -10.52
CA VAL A 170 2.74 -7.57 -9.86
C VAL A 170 2.36 -8.43 -8.65
N ALA A 171 1.45 -7.94 -7.80
CA ALA A 171 0.90 -8.69 -6.66
C ALA A 171 0.32 -10.04 -7.10
N ASN A 172 -0.49 -10.03 -8.17
CA ASN A 172 -1.08 -11.23 -8.72
C ASN A 172 -0.03 -12.21 -9.29
N ASN A 173 1.04 -11.70 -9.92
CA ASN A 173 2.12 -12.55 -10.43
C ASN A 173 2.92 -13.26 -9.32
N PHE A 174 3.00 -12.65 -8.14
CA PHE A 174 3.66 -13.25 -6.97
C PHE A 174 2.70 -13.98 -6.03
N GLU A 175 1.38 -13.92 -6.28
CA GLU A 175 0.34 -14.42 -5.38
C GLU A 175 0.44 -13.79 -3.98
N VAL A 176 0.78 -12.50 -3.91
CA VAL A 176 0.91 -11.76 -2.64
C VAL A 176 -0.05 -10.57 -2.62
N PRO A 177 -0.68 -10.22 -1.47
CA PRO A 177 -1.51 -9.02 -1.38
C PRO A 177 -0.73 -7.75 -1.74
N VAL A 178 -1.41 -6.79 -2.41
CA VAL A 178 -0.83 -5.50 -2.85
C VAL A 178 -0.16 -4.74 -1.71
N THR A 179 -0.70 -4.84 -0.49
CA THR A 179 -0.14 -4.22 0.72
C THR A 179 1.29 -4.66 1.02
N TYR A 180 1.72 -5.81 0.53
CA TYR A 180 3.08 -6.31 0.75
C TYR A 180 4.06 -5.95 -0.37
N LEU A 181 3.63 -5.41 -1.52
CA LEU A 181 4.54 -5.11 -2.64
C LEU A 181 5.66 -4.13 -2.29
N GLY A 182 5.37 -3.15 -1.43
CA GLY A 182 6.38 -2.22 -0.91
C GLY A 182 7.47 -2.92 -0.08
N SER A 183 7.23 -4.15 0.33
CA SER A 183 8.12 -4.97 1.16
C SER A 183 8.61 -6.25 0.48
N ILE A 184 8.35 -6.43 -0.82
CA ILE A 184 8.82 -7.61 -1.53
C ILE A 184 10.09 -7.23 -2.29
N GLY A 185 11.19 -7.90 -1.94
CA GLY A 185 12.43 -7.88 -2.69
C GLY A 185 12.70 -9.21 -3.40
N TYR A 186 13.62 -9.20 -4.36
CA TYR A 186 14.13 -10.42 -4.98
C TYR A 186 15.66 -10.51 -4.90
N THR A 187 16.16 -11.75 -4.87
CA THR A 187 17.59 -12.05 -4.93
C THR A 187 17.80 -13.23 -5.87
N ALA A 188 18.56 -13.03 -6.94
CA ALA A 188 18.83 -14.09 -7.90
C ALA A 188 20.07 -14.89 -7.51
N SER A 189 20.00 -16.22 -7.59
CA SER A 189 21.09 -17.11 -7.16
C SER A 189 22.35 -17.04 -8.04
N TYR A 190 22.25 -16.43 -9.23
CA TYR A 190 23.39 -16.20 -10.12
C TYR A 190 24.19 -14.95 -9.76
N GLN A 191 23.68 -14.09 -8.87
CA GLN A 191 24.46 -12.98 -8.36
C GLN A 191 25.62 -13.48 -7.47
N PRO A 192 26.78 -12.82 -7.49
CA PRO A 192 27.91 -13.20 -6.66
C PRO A 192 27.50 -13.21 -5.18
N LYS A 193 27.90 -14.25 -4.43
CA LYS A 193 27.56 -14.40 -3.01
C LYS A 193 28.33 -13.44 -2.10
N THR A 194 29.41 -12.84 -2.60
CA THR A 194 30.33 -11.97 -1.87
C THR A 194 30.58 -10.71 -2.69
N PRO A 195 30.11 -9.53 -2.25
CA PRO A 195 29.31 -9.28 -1.04
C PRO A 195 27.93 -9.97 -1.07
N LYS A 196 27.30 -10.17 0.10
CA LYS A 196 25.97 -10.79 0.19
C LYS A 196 24.99 -9.93 -0.64
N PRO A 197 24.34 -10.47 -1.68
CA PRO A 197 23.49 -9.68 -2.54
C PRO A 197 22.32 -9.12 -1.74
N VAL A 198 22.10 -7.82 -1.87
CA VAL A 198 21.00 -7.11 -1.22
C VAL A 198 19.72 -7.34 -2.04
N PRO A 199 18.59 -7.73 -1.42
CA PRO A 199 17.33 -7.87 -2.14
C PRO A 199 16.95 -6.55 -2.84
N LYS A 200 16.62 -6.64 -4.13
CA LYS A 200 16.11 -5.51 -4.92
C LYS A 200 14.59 -5.46 -4.81
N LEU A 201 14.00 -4.31 -4.46
CA LEU A 201 12.55 -4.17 -4.28
C LEU A 201 11.78 -4.27 -5.60
N VAL A 202 10.65 -4.96 -5.58
CA VAL A 202 9.71 -5.12 -6.71
C VAL A 202 8.40 -4.41 -6.41
N ASN A 203 8.49 -3.12 -6.12
CA ASN A 203 7.34 -2.30 -5.72
C ASN A 203 6.52 -1.77 -6.90
N ASN A 204 7.04 -1.86 -8.13
CA ASN A 204 6.41 -1.34 -9.35
C ASN A 204 6.58 -2.32 -10.52
N GLU A 205 5.68 -2.24 -11.51
CA GLU A 205 5.74 -3.04 -12.74
C GLU A 205 7.04 -2.83 -13.52
N ASP A 206 7.54 -1.59 -13.61
CA ASP A 206 8.83 -1.30 -14.25
C ASP A 206 10.00 -2.06 -13.58
N ARG A 207 9.98 -2.19 -12.25
CA ARG A 207 11.00 -2.95 -11.50
C ARG A 207 10.83 -4.46 -11.70
N TYR A 208 9.59 -4.94 -11.80
CA TYR A 208 9.31 -6.33 -12.14
C TYR A 208 9.80 -6.67 -13.56
N GLU A 209 9.60 -5.78 -14.52
CA GLU A 209 10.14 -5.96 -15.87
C GLU A 209 11.67 -5.98 -15.88
N ARG A 210 12.32 -5.04 -15.18
CA ARG A 210 13.80 -5.04 -15.04
C ARG A 210 14.34 -6.31 -14.38
N MET A 211 13.59 -6.89 -13.44
CA MET A 211 13.93 -8.21 -12.87
C MET A 211 13.93 -9.28 -13.96
N LEU A 212 12.90 -9.32 -14.82
CA LEU A 212 12.82 -10.28 -15.92
C LEU A 212 13.93 -10.04 -16.97
N GLU A 213 14.21 -8.78 -17.30
CA GLU A 213 15.29 -8.41 -18.23
C GLU A 213 16.66 -8.85 -17.69
N SER A 214 16.94 -8.63 -16.39
CA SER A 214 18.16 -9.13 -15.76
C SER A 214 18.29 -10.66 -15.79
N VAL A 215 17.18 -11.37 -15.71
CA VAL A 215 17.15 -12.84 -15.82
C VAL A 215 17.44 -13.28 -17.26
N ASP A 216 16.82 -12.62 -18.24
CA ASP A 216 17.06 -12.90 -19.66
C ASP A 216 18.51 -12.57 -20.07
N ASP A 217 19.06 -11.45 -19.61
CA ASP A 217 20.46 -11.07 -19.82
C ASP A 217 21.41 -12.14 -19.28
N HIS A 218 21.14 -12.66 -18.07
CA HIS A 218 21.94 -13.74 -17.49
C HIS A 218 21.85 -15.04 -18.31
N ILE A 219 20.67 -15.38 -18.83
CA ILE A 219 20.47 -16.53 -19.72
C ILE A 219 21.27 -16.35 -21.02
N GLN A 220 21.21 -15.16 -21.63
CA GLN A 220 21.92 -14.87 -22.88
C GLN A 220 23.43 -14.88 -22.68
N GLU A 221 23.92 -14.25 -21.61
CA GLU A 221 25.35 -14.26 -21.25
C GLU A 221 25.86 -15.68 -20.97
N SER A 222 25.04 -16.51 -20.31
CA SER A 222 25.38 -17.92 -20.04
C SER A 222 25.42 -18.75 -21.33
N LYS A 223 24.54 -18.47 -22.29
CA LYS A 223 24.53 -19.13 -23.60
C LYS A 223 25.71 -18.68 -24.46
N SER A 224 26.02 -17.38 -24.50
CA SER A 224 27.13 -16.85 -25.30
C SER A 224 28.47 -17.40 -24.83
N LYS A 225 28.70 -17.50 -23.51
CA LYS A 225 29.88 -18.15 -22.92
C LYS A 225 30.05 -19.62 -23.34
N LYS A 226 28.96 -20.31 -23.66
CA LYS A 226 28.95 -21.70 -24.14
C LYS A 226 28.80 -21.84 -25.65
N LYS A 227 29.18 -20.81 -26.43
CA LYS A 227 29.06 -20.77 -27.91
C LYS A 227 27.63 -21.07 -28.41
N GLY A 228 26.62 -20.67 -27.64
CA GLY A 228 25.20 -20.82 -27.98
C GLY A 228 24.59 -22.20 -27.82
N LYS A 229 25.39 -23.26 -27.60
CA LYS A 229 24.90 -24.67 -27.57
C LYS A 229 24.73 -25.25 -26.18
N GLY A 230 25.14 -24.53 -25.14
CA GLY A 230 25.14 -25.05 -23.77
C GLY A 230 23.83 -24.84 -23.02
N VAL A 231 23.39 -25.88 -22.31
CA VAL A 231 22.31 -25.77 -21.31
C VAL A 231 22.74 -24.77 -20.21
N VAL A 232 21.91 -23.76 -19.95
CA VAL A 232 22.12 -22.80 -18.85
C VAL A 232 21.90 -23.54 -17.54
N LYS A 233 22.82 -23.37 -16.58
CA LYS A 233 22.69 -24.00 -15.27
C LYS A 233 21.39 -23.51 -14.61
N PRO A 234 20.55 -24.39 -14.05
CA PRO A 234 19.37 -23.96 -13.32
C PRO A 234 19.74 -22.96 -12.22
N PHE A 235 18.98 -21.88 -12.13
CA PHE A 235 19.12 -20.86 -11.10
C PHE A 235 17.74 -20.56 -10.49
N THR A 236 17.74 -19.94 -9.32
CA THR A 236 16.53 -19.60 -8.58
C THR A 236 16.50 -18.10 -8.32
N VAL A 237 15.33 -17.48 -8.47
CA VAL A 237 15.08 -16.12 -8.00
C VAL A 237 14.30 -16.24 -6.71
N ARG A 238 14.93 -15.89 -5.59
CA ARG A 238 14.30 -15.93 -4.27
C ARG A 238 13.55 -14.64 -4.04
N ILE A 239 12.27 -14.75 -3.73
CA ILE A 239 11.45 -13.62 -3.26
C ILE A 239 11.60 -13.54 -1.75
N VAL A 240 11.97 -12.36 -1.25
CA VAL A 240 12.28 -12.10 0.15
C VAL A 240 11.36 -11.00 0.63
N ASN A 241 10.67 -11.23 1.75
CA ASN A 241 9.95 -10.17 2.43
C ASN A 241 10.96 -9.29 3.21
N THR A 242 11.11 -8.03 2.80
CA THR A 242 11.96 -7.03 3.42
C THR A 242 11.27 -6.25 4.54
N SER A 243 9.95 -6.43 4.76
CA SER A 243 9.23 -5.76 5.87
C SER A 243 9.52 -6.37 7.23
N SER A 244 9.94 -7.64 7.29
CA SER A 244 10.32 -8.25 8.55
C SER A 244 11.64 -7.62 8.97
N PRO A 245 11.67 -6.74 10.00
CA PRO A 245 12.92 -6.22 10.52
C PRO A 245 13.71 -7.46 10.90
N GLY A 246 14.84 -7.67 10.22
CA GLY A 246 15.45 -8.98 10.18
C GLY A 246 15.54 -9.56 11.57
N ASP A 247 14.77 -10.62 11.83
CA ASP A 247 14.99 -11.55 12.93
C ASP A 247 16.33 -12.21 12.63
N GLY A 248 17.39 -11.42 12.78
CA GLY A 248 18.75 -11.85 12.87
C GLY A 248 18.84 -12.58 14.18
N LYS A 249 18.26 -13.79 14.20
CA LYS A 249 18.70 -14.88 15.04
C LYS A 249 20.20 -14.96 14.80
N LYS A 250 20.93 -14.29 15.70
CA LYS A 250 22.35 -14.48 15.94
C LYS A 250 22.50 -15.87 16.54
N ASP A 251 22.14 -16.90 15.78
CA ASP A 251 22.55 -18.25 16.12
C ASP A 251 24.06 -18.28 15.89
N GLY A 252 24.78 -18.56 16.98
CA GLY A 252 26.10 -18.04 17.23
C GLY A 252 27.19 -18.52 16.28
N LYS A 253 28.19 -17.65 16.09
CA LYS A 253 29.59 -17.96 16.42
C LYS A 253 30.39 -16.65 16.48
N LYS A 254 30.85 -16.31 17.67
CA LYS A 254 31.69 -15.15 17.97
C LYS A 254 33.13 -15.49 17.61
N ASP A 255 33.47 -15.42 16.32
CA ASP A 255 34.88 -15.42 15.90
C ASP A 255 35.32 -13.97 15.66
N VAL A 256 36.17 -13.51 16.58
CA VAL A 256 36.82 -12.21 16.58
C VAL A 256 37.85 -12.20 15.46
N SER A 257 37.59 -11.46 14.38
CA SER A 257 38.69 -11.02 13.50
C SER A 257 38.47 -9.56 13.08
N SER A 258 39.11 -8.69 13.83
CA SER A 258 39.41 -7.30 13.49
C SER A 258 40.20 -7.24 12.17
N GLY A 259 39.64 -6.59 11.14
CA GLY A 259 40.33 -6.49 9.85
C GLY A 259 39.76 -5.44 8.91
N LYS A 260 40.30 -4.22 9.03
CA LYS A 260 40.54 -3.25 7.94
C LYS A 260 39.32 -2.73 7.14
N LYS A 261 38.80 -1.58 7.59
CA LYS A 261 37.99 -0.64 6.78
C LYS A 261 38.76 -0.25 5.52
N SER A 262 38.29 -0.71 4.37
CA SER A 262 38.68 -0.19 3.05
C SER A 262 37.69 0.91 2.67
N LEU A 263 38.18 2.15 2.68
CA LEU A 263 37.56 3.30 2.03
C LEU A 263 37.73 3.12 0.52
N TYR A 264 36.65 2.78 -0.18
CA TYR A 264 36.61 2.91 -1.63
C TYR A 264 35.42 3.79 -2.01
N SER A 265 35.74 5.07 -2.21
CA SER A 265 34.91 6.04 -2.89
C SER A 265 34.87 5.71 -4.38
N GLN A 266 33.73 5.32 -4.91
CA GLN A 266 33.49 5.38 -6.35
C GLN A 266 32.23 6.20 -6.66
N GLY A 267 32.49 7.28 -7.40
CA GLY A 267 31.74 7.69 -8.58
C GLY A 267 30.21 7.64 -8.48
N LYS A 268 29.64 8.80 -8.12
CA LYS A 268 28.22 9.14 -8.18
C LYS A 268 27.72 9.13 -9.63
N LYS A 269 27.45 7.94 -10.18
CA LYS A 269 26.41 7.75 -11.20
C LYS A 269 25.12 7.46 -10.44
N ALA A 270 24.04 8.14 -10.75
CA ALA A 270 22.72 7.87 -10.18
C ALA A 270 22.35 6.42 -10.50
N ASN A 271 22.62 5.52 -9.56
CA ASN A 271 22.31 4.11 -9.69
C ASN A 271 20.81 3.95 -9.44
N GLU A 272 20.08 3.58 -10.49
CA GLU A 272 18.68 3.12 -10.38
C GLU A 272 18.55 1.79 -9.62
N ASP A 273 19.68 1.18 -9.23
CA ASP A 273 19.78 0.03 -8.32
C ASP A 273 19.84 0.51 -6.86
N GLU A 274 18.85 1.28 -6.44
CA GLU A 274 18.73 1.70 -5.04
C GLU A 274 18.46 0.44 -4.19
N PRO A 275 19.35 0.10 -3.23
CA PRO A 275 19.11 -1.01 -2.33
C PRO A 275 17.79 -0.77 -1.58
N ALA A 276 17.16 -1.84 -1.08
CA ALA A 276 16.09 -1.74 -0.11
C ALA A 276 16.65 -1.08 1.17
N LEU A 277 16.82 0.24 1.15
CA LEU A 277 17.14 1.03 2.31
C LEU A 277 15.97 0.83 3.27
N THR A 278 16.28 0.31 4.44
CA THR A 278 15.45 0.43 5.63
C THR A 278 15.45 1.91 6.01
N VAL A 279 14.76 2.73 5.22
CA VAL A 279 14.40 4.07 5.67
C VAL A 279 13.46 3.82 6.84
N ASP A 280 13.84 4.32 8.02
CA ASP A 280 13.00 4.22 9.19
C ASP A 280 11.63 4.80 8.83
N VAL A 281 10.58 4.02 9.07
CA VAL A 281 9.21 4.39 8.68
C VAL A 281 8.84 5.76 9.26
N ASP A 282 9.29 6.02 10.49
CA ASP A 282 9.10 7.27 11.20
C ASP A 282 9.81 8.45 10.52
N GLU A 283 11.00 8.23 9.96
CA GLU A 283 11.75 9.28 9.26
C GLU A 283 11.03 9.70 7.97
N GLN A 284 10.49 8.74 7.22
CA GLN A 284 9.77 9.10 6.01
C GLN A 284 8.42 9.77 6.30
N GLU A 285 7.65 9.30 7.28
CA GLU A 285 6.42 9.97 7.67
C GLU A 285 6.69 11.42 8.11
N HIS A 286 7.77 11.66 8.85
CA HIS A 286 8.19 13.02 9.23
C HIS A 286 8.60 13.87 8.02
N ILE A 287 9.33 13.33 7.04
CA ILE A 287 9.65 14.04 5.79
C ILE A 287 8.38 14.42 5.03
N LEU A 288 7.38 13.53 4.99
CA LEU A 288 6.11 13.81 4.32
C LEU A 288 5.30 14.86 5.07
N HIS A 289 5.29 14.81 6.40
CA HIS A 289 4.67 15.82 7.25
C HIS A 289 5.21 17.23 6.94
N GLN A 290 6.54 17.39 6.91
CA GLN A 290 7.17 18.69 6.59
C GLN A 290 6.84 19.18 5.18
N LYS A 291 6.72 18.27 4.21
CA LYS A 291 6.34 18.63 2.83
C LYS A 291 4.90 19.15 2.76
N ILE A 292 3.98 18.49 3.46
CA ILE A 292 2.57 18.92 3.52
C ILE A 292 2.48 20.29 4.20
N GLU A 293 3.18 20.49 5.32
CA GLU A 293 3.22 21.78 6.02
C GLU A 293 3.70 22.92 5.11
N LYS A 294 4.74 22.66 4.31
CA LYS A 294 5.28 23.64 3.38
C LYS A 294 4.34 23.93 2.20
N ASN A 295 3.69 22.91 1.66
CA ASN A 295 2.77 23.04 0.52
C ASN A 295 1.52 23.84 0.88
N PHE A 296 1.03 23.72 2.11
CA PHE A 296 -0.18 24.39 2.58
C PHE A 296 0.09 25.59 3.48
N HIS A 297 1.32 26.09 3.52
CA HIS A 297 1.66 27.25 4.34
C HIS A 297 0.89 28.47 3.84
N CYS A 298 0.13 29.10 4.74
CA CYS A 298 -0.63 30.31 4.46
C CYS A 298 0.10 31.52 5.05
N ASP A 299 0.42 32.50 4.22
CA ASP A 299 1.14 33.71 4.63
C ASP A 299 0.35 34.57 5.63
N GLU A 300 -0.98 34.59 5.53
CA GLU A 300 -1.84 35.37 6.44
C GLU A 300 -1.82 34.85 7.88
N HIS A 301 -1.80 33.53 8.04
CA HIS A 301 -1.89 32.87 9.34
C HIS A 301 -0.52 32.36 9.83
N ASN A 302 0.50 32.40 8.98
CA ASN A 302 1.83 31.81 9.18
C ASN A 302 1.76 30.35 9.66
N LYS A 303 0.79 29.60 9.12
CA LYS A 303 0.44 28.22 9.51
C LYS A 303 -0.06 27.41 8.31
N PRO A 304 0.04 26.08 8.34
CA PRO A 304 -0.54 25.25 7.29
C PRO A 304 -2.07 25.32 7.31
N CYS A 305 -2.67 25.80 6.23
CA CYS A 305 -4.10 26.06 6.12
C CYS A 305 -4.68 25.53 4.80
N TRP A 306 -5.98 25.23 4.81
CA TRP A 306 -6.75 24.92 3.62
C TRP A 306 -7.85 25.95 3.42
N THR A 307 -7.85 26.61 2.26
CA THR A 307 -8.85 27.60 1.89
C THR A 307 -10.08 26.91 1.31
N LYS A 308 -11.25 27.08 1.96
CA LYS A 308 -12.52 26.59 1.42
C LYS A 308 -12.89 27.40 0.19
N THR A 309 -13.15 26.72 -0.92
CA THR A 309 -13.48 27.34 -2.22
C THR A 309 -14.76 28.19 -2.18
N SER A 310 -15.72 27.88 -1.30
CA SER A 310 -17.00 28.58 -1.25
C SER A 310 -16.92 29.96 -0.61
N ASP A 311 -16.21 30.07 0.52
CA ASP A 311 -16.31 31.24 1.41
C ASP A 311 -14.97 31.98 1.53
N GLY A 312 -13.90 31.43 0.96
CA GLY A 312 -12.54 31.91 1.18
C GLY A 312 -12.09 31.76 2.64
N SER A 313 -12.80 30.98 3.46
CA SER A 313 -12.43 30.75 4.86
C SER A 313 -11.26 29.78 4.97
N HIS A 314 -10.34 30.05 5.90
CA HIS A 314 -9.14 29.25 6.12
C HIS A 314 -9.37 28.26 7.26
N TYR A 315 -9.17 26.98 7.00
CA TYR A 315 -9.09 25.96 8.05
C TYR A 315 -7.62 25.71 8.41
N HIS A 316 -7.27 25.85 9.69
CA HIS A 316 -5.91 25.56 10.16
C HIS A 316 -5.76 24.06 10.40
N PHE A 317 -4.82 23.43 9.72
CA PHE A 317 -4.54 22.02 9.97
C PHE A 317 -3.99 21.82 11.39
N THR A 318 -4.56 20.87 12.11
CA THR A 318 -4.00 20.42 13.38
C THR A 318 -2.79 19.50 13.12
N THR A 319 -1.89 19.35 14.09
CA THR A 319 -0.80 18.35 14.00
C THR A 319 -1.35 16.93 13.77
N GLY A 320 -2.53 16.64 14.30
CA GLY A 320 -3.24 15.38 14.05
C GLY A 320 -3.66 15.21 12.58
N ASP A 321 -4.21 16.26 11.97
CA ASP A 321 -4.58 16.24 10.54
C ASP A 321 -3.35 16.00 9.65
N LEU A 322 -2.26 16.74 9.89
CA LEU A 322 -1.01 16.61 9.13
C LEU A 322 -0.38 15.21 9.28
N SER A 323 -0.40 14.64 10.49
CA SER A 323 0.10 13.28 10.74
C SER A 323 -0.74 12.22 10.01
N ILE A 324 -2.08 12.33 10.07
CA ILE A 324 -2.98 11.43 9.35
C ILE A 324 -2.73 11.54 7.85
N TRP A 325 -2.55 12.75 7.33
CA TRP A 325 -2.25 12.96 5.91
C TRP A 325 -0.90 12.35 5.52
N ALA A 326 0.16 12.61 6.29
CA ALA A 326 1.49 12.05 6.03
C ALA A 326 1.47 10.52 5.98
N SER A 327 0.80 9.85 6.94
CA SER A 327 0.66 8.39 6.94
C SER A 327 -0.18 7.89 5.75
N LEU A 328 -1.23 8.60 5.34
CA LEU A 328 -2.02 8.24 4.16
C LEU A 328 -1.23 8.42 2.86
N ALA A 329 -0.43 9.48 2.76
CA ALA A 329 0.45 9.73 1.62
C ALA A 329 1.56 8.68 1.54
N TRP A 330 2.14 8.28 2.67
CA TRP A 330 3.14 7.22 2.75
C TRP A 330 2.60 5.88 2.23
N ARG A 331 1.35 5.56 2.57
CA ARG A 331 0.64 4.36 2.10
C ARG A 331 0.09 4.48 0.68
N HIS A 332 0.39 5.57 -0.03
CA HIS A 332 -0.13 5.87 -1.36
C HIS A 332 -1.67 5.94 -1.43
N CYS A 333 -2.32 6.25 -0.31
CA CYS A 333 -3.77 6.45 -0.21
C CYS A 333 -4.19 7.93 -0.34
N ALA A 334 -3.23 8.86 -0.33
CA ALA A 334 -3.45 10.29 -0.52
C ALA A 334 -2.33 10.90 -1.36
N THR A 335 -2.62 12.00 -2.05
CA THR A 335 -1.61 12.84 -2.73
C THR A 335 -1.13 13.94 -1.80
N LEU A 336 -0.01 14.59 -2.14
CA LEU A 336 0.53 15.71 -1.36
C LEU A 336 -0.16 17.05 -1.65
N ASP A 337 -0.98 17.12 -2.70
CA ASP A 337 -1.56 18.37 -3.20
C ASP A 337 -3.05 18.53 -2.86
N VAL A 338 -3.70 17.44 -2.46
CA VAL A 338 -5.14 17.43 -2.14
C VAL A 338 -5.35 16.74 -0.79
N PRO A 339 -6.02 17.39 0.18
CA PRO A 339 -6.29 16.80 1.48
C PRO A 339 -7.14 15.54 1.33
N PRO A 340 -6.81 14.45 2.04
CA PRO A 340 -7.61 13.23 2.01
C PRO A 340 -9.01 13.50 2.55
N GLN A 341 -9.99 12.78 2.00
CA GLN A 341 -11.41 12.98 2.31
C GLN A 341 -11.75 12.88 3.80
N LYS A 342 -10.99 12.07 4.56
CA LYS A 342 -11.14 11.95 6.02
C LYS A 342 -10.87 13.28 6.74
N ILE A 343 -9.92 14.07 6.25
CA ILE A 343 -9.61 15.40 6.79
C ILE A 343 -10.65 16.42 6.30
N LEU A 344 -11.09 16.32 5.05
CA LEU A 344 -12.18 17.18 4.56
C LEU A 344 -13.47 17.01 5.40
N GLN A 345 -13.79 15.79 5.81
CA GLN A 345 -14.91 15.53 6.72
C GLN A 345 -14.71 16.15 8.11
N SER A 346 -13.49 16.11 8.68
CA SER A 346 -13.24 16.76 9.98
C SER A 346 -13.35 18.28 9.87
N ILE A 347 -12.91 18.86 8.75
CA ILE A 347 -13.04 20.28 8.43
C ILE A 347 -14.51 20.72 8.40
N ASP A 348 -15.38 19.93 7.78
CA ASP A 348 -16.81 20.25 7.69
C ASP A 348 -17.53 20.10 9.05
N ASN A 349 -17.15 19.09 9.83
CA ASN A 349 -17.66 18.91 11.19
C ASN A 349 -17.22 20.05 12.14
N HIS A 350 -15.99 20.54 12.02
CA HIS A 350 -15.50 21.66 12.82
C HIS A 350 -16.22 22.98 12.49
N ALA A 351 -16.57 23.20 11.22
CA ALA A 351 -17.35 24.37 10.82
C ALA A 351 -18.75 24.36 11.45
N GLY A 352 -19.39 23.19 11.53
CA GLY A 352 -20.68 23.02 12.22
C GLY A 352 -20.61 23.24 13.74
N PHE A 353 -19.50 22.88 14.37
CA PHE A 353 -19.35 23.08 15.81
C PHE A 353 -19.13 24.55 16.19
N GLN A 354 -18.32 25.29 15.41
CA GLN A 354 -18.06 26.71 15.69
C GLN A 354 -19.29 27.59 15.52
N SER A 355 -20.17 27.30 14.55
CA SER A 355 -21.41 28.04 14.36
C SER A 355 -22.37 27.83 15.55
N HIS A 356 -22.43 26.62 16.10
CA HIS A 356 -23.24 26.33 17.28
C HIS A 356 -22.77 27.04 18.56
N VAL A 357 -21.44 27.10 18.78
CA VAL A 357 -20.87 27.81 19.93
C VAL A 357 -21.10 29.32 19.84
N ARG A 358 -20.95 29.92 18.65
CA ARG A 358 -21.26 31.34 18.44
C ARG A 358 -22.75 31.66 18.56
N GLY A 359 -23.63 30.74 18.14
CA GLY A 359 -25.08 30.87 18.32
C GLY A 359 -25.51 30.90 19.79
N ARG A 360 -24.86 30.11 20.65
CA ARG A 360 -25.15 30.12 22.10
C ARG A 360 -24.66 31.37 22.82
N ALA A 361 -23.50 31.92 22.44
CA ALA A 361 -22.99 33.14 23.06
C ALA A 361 -23.88 34.37 22.79
N ARG A 362 -24.60 34.41 21.64
CA ARG A 362 -25.58 35.47 21.35
C ARG A 362 -26.94 35.25 22.01
N ALA A 363 -27.31 34.01 22.34
CA ALA A 363 -28.60 33.73 22.99
C ALA A 363 -28.59 34.08 24.50
N THR A 364 -27.44 34.07 25.15
CA THR A 364 -27.31 34.41 26.58
C THR A 364 -27.28 35.92 26.86
N ASP A 365 -26.92 36.75 25.88
CA ASP A 365 -26.82 38.21 26.07
C ASP A 365 -28.18 38.94 25.91
N ASN A 366 -29.24 38.22 25.54
CA ASN A 366 -30.59 38.79 25.37
C ASN A 366 -31.62 38.22 26.39
N GLN A 367 -31.15 37.55 27.46
CA GLN A 367 -31.97 37.15 28.61
C GLN A 367 -31.65 37.96 29.89
N GLN A 368 -30.96 39.09 29.76
CA GLN A 368 -30.81 40.04 30.85
C GLN A 368 -32.07 40.92 30.89
N TRP A 369 -32.81 40.87 32.00
CA TRP A 369 -33.98 41.70 32.39
C TRP A 369 -35.41 41.18 32.11
N GLN A 370 -35.69 39.90 32.33
CA GLN A 370 -37.02 39.54 32.86
C GLN A 370 -36.86 38.98 34.27
N ALA A 371 -36.95 39.89 35.23
CA ALA A 371 -37.08 39.61 36.64
C ALA A 371 -38.31 38.70 36.86
N SER A 372 -38.06 37.42 37.11
CA SER A 372 -39.06 36.53 37.65
C SER A 372 -39.21 36.85 39.14
N PRO A 373 -40.38 37.24 39.64
CA PRO A 373 -40.58 37.46 41.06
C PRO A 373 -40.43 36.14 41.80
N SER A 374 -39.48 36.11 42.74
CA SER A 374 -39.27 35.01 43.67
C SER A 374 -40.47 34.87 44.61
N PRO A 375 -41.14 33.70 44.69
CA PRO A 375 -42.16 33.46 45.71
C PRO A 375 -41.47 32.85 46.93
N TYR A 376 -40.89 33.68 47.79
CA TYR A 376 -40.68 33.27 49.18
C TYR A 376 -42.03 33.31 49.90
N GLY A 377 -42.71 32.17 49.91
CA GLY A 377 -43.77 31.84 50.86
C GLY A 377 -43.22 30.92 51.96
N PRO A 378 -43.53 31.18 53.25
CA PRO A 378 -43.01 30.40 54.37
C PRO A 378 -43.90 29.18 54.69
N TYR A 379 -43.29 28.10 55.17
CA TYR A 379 -43.89 26.90 55.78
C TYR A 379 -44.90 26.09 54.93
N THR A 380 -44.40 25.02 54.29
CA THR A 380 -45.20 23.81 54.03
C THR A 380 -44.52 22.61 54.71
N PRO A 381 -45.22 21.86 55.58
CA PRO A 381 -44.67 20.66 56.21
C PRO A 381 -44.54 19.51 55.20
N PRO A 382 -43.62 18.54 55.42
CA PRO A 382 -43.44 17.40 54.55
C PRO A 382 -44.69 16.50 54.53
N PRO A 383 -45.03 15.87 53.40
CA PRO A 383 -46.19 14.99 53.33
C PRO A 383 -45.98 13.70 54.17
N PRO A 384 -47.07 13.15 54.73
CA PRO A 384 -47.03 11.96 55.57
C PRO A 384 -46.67 10.71 54.77
N PHE A 385 -45.78 9.92 55.36
CA PHE A 385 -45.37 8.59 54.92
C PHE A 385 -46.56 7.62 55.07
N TRP A 386 -47.29 7.40 53.98
CA TRP A 386 -48.32 6.35 53.92
C TRP A 386 -47.67 5.03 53.55
N GLY A 387 -47.75 4.08 54.48
CA GLY A 387 -47.30 2.71 54.31
C GLY A 387 -47.99 2.00 53.16
N PHE A 388 -47.20 1.28 52.38
CA PHE A 388 -47.69 0.25 51.48
C PHE A 388 -47.84 -1.08 52.25
N PRO A 389 -48.95 -1.82 52.03
CA PRO A 389 -49.22 -3.10 52.69
C PRO A 389 -48.36 -4.25 52.14
N PRO A 390 -48.16 -5.35 52.90
CA PRO A 390 -47.57 -6.57 52.37
C PRO A 390 -48.60 -7.28 51.48
N ALA A 391 -48.32 -7.37 50.18
CA ALA A 391 -49.08 -8.24 49.30
C ALA A 391 -48.40 -9.61 49.26
N ASP A 392 -48.93 -10.54 50.04
CA ASP A 392 -48.85 -11.96 49.74
C ASP A 392 -49.56 -12.21 48.40
N SER A 393 -48.84 -12.75 47.43
CA SER A 393 -49.45 -13.42 46.28
C SER A 393 -48.52 -14.49 45.75
N THR A 394 -48.78 -15.68 46.28
CA THR A 394 -48.46 -16.97 45.71
C THR A 394 -49.21 -17.09 44.37
N PHE A 395 -48.52 -16.84 43.25
CA PHE A 395 -48.94 -17.34 41.95
C PHE A 395 -47.81 -18.16 41.36
N ALA A 396 -48.00 -19.48 41.42
CA ALA A 396 -47.24 -20.46 40.69
C ALA A 396 -47.44 -20.20 39.18
N SER A 397 -46.45 -19.58 38.56
CA SER A 397 -46.37 -19.49 37.10
C SER A 397 -45.49 -20.61 36.59
N ILE A 398 -46.13 -21.52 35.86
CA ILE A 398 -45.54 -22.66 35.16
C ILE A 398 -44.51 -22.12 34.16
N VAL A 399 -43.23 -22.36 34.46
CA VAL A 399 -42.12 -22.10 33.54
C VAL A 399 -42.13 -23.19 32.47
N PRO A 400 -42.12 -22.86 31.16
CA PRO A 400 -41.84 -23.85 30.13
C PRO A 400 -40.40 -24.32 30.30
N SER A 401 -40.24 -25.62 30.56
CA SER A 401 -38.97 -26.32 30.55
C SER A 401 -38.32 -26.23 29.16
N HIS A 402 -37.59 -25.15 28.90
CA HIS A 402 -36.62 -25.11 27.83
C HIS A 402 -35.45 -26.00 28.23
N GLN A 403 -35.36 -27.11 27.50
CA GLN A 403 -34.30 -28.10 27.55
C GLN A 403 -32.94 -27.43 27.70
N SER A 404 -32.24 -27.80 28.78
CA SER A 404 -30.82 -27.55 28.93
C SER A 404 -30.09 -28.20 27.76
N LEU A 405 -29.70 -27.40 26.77
CA LEU A 405 -28.60 -27.76 25.89
C LEU A 405 -27.35 -27.83 26.77
N GLU A 406 -27.09 -29.03 27.30
CA GLU A 406 -25.78 -29.39 27.81
C GLU A 406 -24.77 -28.98 26.77
N THR A 407 -24.05 -27.91 27.10
CA THR A 407 -23.07 -27.34 26.21
C THR A 407 -21.95 -28.34 26.11
N ILE A 408 -21.77 -28.90 24.92
CA ILE A 408 -20.64 -29.78 24.58
C ILE A 408 -19.37 -29.10 25.11
N SER A 409 -18.80 -29.70 26.15
CA SER A 409 -17.57 -29.26 26.80
C SER A 409 -16.40 -29.45 25.84
N HIS A 410 -16.26 -28.53 24.89
CA HIS A 410 -15.02 -28.36 24.14
C HIS A 410 -14.02 -27.69 25.07
N ALA A 411 -13.28 -28.50 25.83
CA ALA A 411 -12.20 -28.13 26.76
C ALA A 411 -11.00 -27.39 26.11
N SER A 412 -11.17 -26.85 24.90
CA SER A 412 -10.13 -26.18 24.11
C SER A 412 -10.48 -24.75 23.69
N CYS A 413 -11.71 -24.28 23.91
CA CYS A 413 -12.09 -22.89 23.61
C CYS A 413 -12.10 -22.07 24.90
N ILE A 414 -11.03 -21.32 25.14
CA ILE A 414 -11.03 -20.29 26.18
C ILE A 414 -12.09 -19.26 25.76
N ARG A 415 -13.17 -19.16 26.52
CA ARG A 415 -14.27 -18.25 26.20
C ARG A 415 -13.80 -16.82 26.40
N LEU A 416 -14.21 -15.92 25.51
CA LEU A 416 -13.93 -14.49 25.61
C LEU A 416 -14.29 -13.91 27.00
N ALA A 417 -15.38 -14.43 27.58
CA ALA A 417 -15.84 -14.12 28.92
C ALA A 417 -14.79 -14.34 30.03
N SER A 418 -13.78 -15.20 29.86
CA SER A 418 -12.71 -15.35 30.87
C SER A 418 -11.63 -14.29 30.78
N VAL A 419 -11.45 -13.67 29.61
CA VAL A 419 -10.53 -12.52 29.43
C VAL A 419 -11.19 -11.25 29.95
N VAL A 420 -12.49 -11.14 29.69
CA VAL A 420 -13.31 -9.95 29.86
C VAL A 420 -14.08 -9.97 31.20
N GLY A 421 -14.14 -11.11 31.88
CA GLY A 421 -14.80 -11.25 33.18
C GLY A 421 -13.95 -10.71 34.33
N ASP A 422 -14.61 -10.06 35.29
CA ASP A 422 -13.98 -9.44 36.48
C ASP A 422 -13.46 -10.46 37.52
N GLU A 423 -13.47 -11.76 37.21
CA GLU A 423 -13.05 -12.82 38.14
C GLU A 423 -11.55 -12.78 38.47
N GLN A 424 -10.73 -12.15 37.61
CA GLN A 424 -9.30 -11.97 37.88
C GLN A 424 -9.06 -10.65 38.64
N LYS A 425 -8.91 -10.77 39.97
CA LYS A 425 -8.66 -9.67 40.91
C LYS A 425 -7.48 -8.76 40.50
N GLU A 426 -6.50 -9.28 39.78
CA GLU A 426 -5.32 -8.53 39.28
C GLU A 426 -5.61 -7.70 38.02
N ARG A 427 -6.64 -8.05 37.23
CA ARG A 427 -7.02 -7.32 36.01
C ARG A 427 -7.97 -6.15 36.29
N GLY A 428 -8.58 -6.11 37.48
CA GLY A 428 -9.53 -5.09 37.91
C GLY A 428 -8.93 -3.80 38.51
N ASN A 429 -7.61 -3.65 38.53
CA ASN A 429 -6.94 -2.52 39.22
C ASN A 429 -7.37 -1.12 38.71
N ASP A 430 -7.92 -1.03 37.50
CA ASP A 430 -8.33 0.23 36.89
C ASP A 430 -9.82 0.58 37.09
N SER A 431 -10.56 -0.22 37.86
CA SER A 431 -12.02 -0.07 38.02
C SER A 431 -12.79 -0.06 36.69
N VAL A 432 -12.22 -0.65 35.63
CA VAL A 432 -12.88 -0.81 34.33
C VAL A 432 -13.61 -2.13 34.35
N ASN A 433 -14.94 -2.08 34.32
CA ASN A 433 -15.75 -3.27 34.09
C ASN A 433 -15.57 -3.68 32.61
N TYR A 434 -14.83 -4.76 32.38
CA TYR A 434 -14.58 -5.27 31.04
C TYR A 434 -15.80 -6.04 30.51
N ALA A 435 -16.60 -6.66 31.38
CA ALA A 435 -17.79 -7.45 31.02
C ALA A 435 -18.78 -6.71 30.11
N ARG A 436 -18.85 -5.37 30.21
CA ARG A 436 -19.67 -4.53 29.31
C ARG A 436 -19.32 -4.67 27.83
N PHE A 437 -18.12 -5.14 27.48
CA PHE A 437 -17.68 -5.31 26.10
C PHE A 437 -18.02 -6.69 25.51
N ASP A 438 -18.50 -7.66 26.31
CA ASP A 438 -18.78 -9.03 25.82
C ASP A 438 -19.86 -9.04 24.73
N GLY A 439 -20.92 -8.23 24.90
CA GLY A 439 -21.99 -8.10 23.90
C GLY A 439 -21.46 -7.58 22.56
N VAL A 440 -20.73 -6.45 22.59
CA VAL A 440 -20.19 -5.81 21.38
C VAL A 440 -19.22 -6.73 20.64
N LEU A 441 -18.36 -7.47 21.37
CA LEU A 441 -17.42 -8.40 20.75
C LEU A 441 -18.14 -9.56 20.05
N ARG A 442 -19.22 -10.07 20.64
CA ARG A 442 -20.03 -11.14 20.02
C ARG A 442 -20.80 -10.64 18.81
N ASP A 443 -21.36 -9.44 18.88
CA ASP A 443 -22.10 -8.81 17.77
C ASP A 443 -21.18 -8.60 16.55
N GLU A 444 -19.90 -8.35 16.79
CA GLU A 444 -18.85 -8.21 15.77
C GLU A 444 -18.23 -9.56 15.34
N GLY A 445 -18.77 -10.68 15.83
CA GLY A 445 -18.36 -12.03 15.44
C GLY A 445 -17.07 -12.53 16.09
N ILE A 446 -16.56 -11.84 17.12
CA ILE A 446 -15.36 -12.23 17.86
C ILE A 446 -15.78 -13.15 19.00
N LEU A 447 -15.69 -14.47 18.77
CA LEU A 447 -16.17 -15.49 19.71
C LEU A 447 -15.03 -16.08 20.55
N ARG A 448 -13.80 -16.05 20.05
CA ARG A 448 -12.61 -16.64 20.67
C ARG A 448 -11.53 -15.59 20.92
N ILE A 449 -10.63 -15.89 21.87
CA ILE A 449 -9.47 -15.03 22.14
C ILE A 449 -8.54 -14.95 20.93
N ASP A 450 -8.43 -16.04 20.15
CA ASP A 450 -7.62 -16.05 18.93
C ASP A 450 -8.13 -15.02 17.91
N ASP A 451 -9.45 -14.89 17.74
CA ASP A 451 -10.08 -13.92 16.84
C ASP A 451 -9.73 -12.47 17.25
N LEU A 452 -9.61 -12.22 18.56
CA LEU A 452 -9.20 -10.93 19.10
C LEU A 452 -7.75 -10.58 18.72
N LEU A 453 -6.85 -11.58 18.68
CA LEU A 453 -5.47 -11.38 18.26
C LEU A 453 -5.33 -11.15 16.75
N ASP A 454 -6.24 -11.69 15.95
CA ASP A 454 -6.27 -11.52 14.50
C ASP A 454 -6.59 -10.08 14.06
N LEU A 455 -7.20 -9.27 14.94
CA LEU A 455 -7.38 -7.83 14.71
C LEU A 455 -6.05 -7.06 14.59
N ARG A 456 -4.93 -7.65 15.03
CA ARG A 456 -3.52 -7.17 15.01
C ARG A 456 -3.23 -5.82 15.67
N THR A 457 -4.22 -4.94 15.82
CA THR A 457 -4.05 -3.55 16.25
C THR A 457 -5.09 -3.17 17.29
N ALA A 458 -4.65 -2.50 18.36
CA ALA A 458 -5.54 -2.00 19.39
C ALA A 458 -6.45 -0.87 18.88
N ASP A 459 -6.05 -0.14 17.84
CA ASP A 459 -6.85 0.92 17.23
C ASP A 459 -8.16 0.42 16.63
N HIS A 460 -8.14 -0.78 16.03
CA HIS A 460 -9.35 -1.38 15.49
C HIS A 460 -10.32 -1.75 16.61
N LEU A 461 -9.79 -2.40 17.65
CA LEU A 461 -10.54 -2.74 18.86
C LEU A 461 -11.11 -1.50 19.56
N GLN A 462 -10.34 -0.41 19.60
CA GLN A 462 -10.77 0.86 20.19
C GLN A 462 -12.00 1.44 19.48
N ARG A 463 -11.99 1.47 18.14
CA ARG A 463 -13.10 2.02 17.35
C ARG A 463 -14.35 1.16 17.47
N MET A 464 -14.18 -0.16 17.45
CA MET A 464 -15.27 -1.13 17.56
C MET A 464 -15.94 -1.08 18.93
N LEU A 465 -15.15 -1.03 20.01
CA LEU A 465 -15.67 -1.02 21.38
C LEU A 465 -16.08 0.37 21.88
N GLY A 466 -15.77 1.43 21.13
CA GLY A 466 -15.97 2.82 21.58
C GLY A 466 -15.23 3.14 22.88
N CYS A 467 -14.13 2.44 23.18
CA CYS A 467 -13.39 2.62 24.42
C CYS A 467 -12.17 3.54 24.26
N ASN A 468 -11.50 3.86 25.37
CA ASN A 468 -10.21 4.55 25.28
C ASN A 468 -9.11 3.59 24.79
N TRP A 469 -8.07 4.15 24.18
CA TRP A 469 -6.95 3.37 23.61
C TRP A 469 -6.25 2.49 24.67
N GLY A 470 -6.09 3.00 25.90
CA GLY A 470 -5.47 2.26 27.00
C GLY A 470 -6.24 1.00 27.41
N THR A 471 -7.57 1.04 27.37
CA THR A 471 -8.46 -0.10 27.61
C THR A 471 -8.35 -1.10 26.48
N ALA A 472 -8.37 -0.65 25.21
CA ALA A 472 -8.19 -1.54 24.06
C ALA A 472 -6.83 -2.26 24.11
N ASN A 473 -5.75 -1.55 24.40
CA ASN A 473 -4.42 -2.14 24.54
C ASN A 473 -4.34 -3.14 25.69
N ARG A 474 -4.97 -2.86 26.83
CA ARG A 474 -5.03 -3.80 27.96
C ARG A 474 -5.78 -5.07 27.60
N ILE A 475 -6.94 -4.96 26.94
CA ILE A 475 -7.70 -6.12 26.46
C ILE A 475 -6.83 -6.98 25.52
N MET A 476 -6.14 -6.36 24.54
CA MET A 476 -5.22 -7.08 23.64
C MET A 476 -4.06 -7.74 24.39
N ARG A 477 -3.54 -7.10 25.42
CA ARG A 477 -2.47 -7.65 26.26
C ARG A 477 -2.94 -8.87 27.06
N TYR A 478 -4.10 -8.78 27.70
CA TYR A 478 -4.68 -9.89 28.46
C TYR A 478 -4.98 -11.10 27.58
N ALA A 479 -5.50 -10.87 26.36
CA ALA A 479 -5.69 -11.93 25.38
C ALA A 479 -4.37 -12.65 25.01
N LYS A 480 -3.26 -11.91 24.85
CA LYS A 480 -1.93 -12.50 24.59
C LYS A 480 -1.43 -13.32 25.79
N GLU A 481 -1.62 -12.81 27.00
CA GLU A 481 -1.22 -13.48 28.24
C GLU A 481 -2.00 -14.80 28.45
N ASP A 482 -3.30 -14.81 28.15
CA ASP A 482 -4.15 -16.01 28.27
C ASP A 482 -3.81 -17.08 27.22
N ILE A 483 -3.53 -16.69 25.99
CA ILE A 483 -3.05 -17.62 24.96
C ILE A 483 -1.66 -18.17 25.31
N GLY A 484 -0.78 -17.33 25.88
CA GLY A 484 0.52 -17.77 26.39
C GLY A 484 0.39 -18.83 27.49
N SER A 485 -0.50 -18.58 28.45
CA SER A 485 -0.74 -19.46 29.61
C SER A 485 -1.36 -20.80 29.20
N THR A 486 -2.26 -20.83 28.24
CA THR A 486 -2.85 -22.09 27.78
C THR A 486 -1.89 -22.95 26.95
N ARG A 487 -0.97 -22.33 26.21
CA ARG A 487 0.09 -23.06 25.51
C ARG A 487 1.09 -23.70 26.47
N SER A 488 1.44 -23.04 27.58
CA SER A 488 2.35 -23.60 28.59
C SER A 488 1.72 -24.81 29.31
N HIS A 489 0.43 -24.73 29.67
CA HIS A 489 -0.29 -25.85 30.29
C HIS A 489 -0.43 -27.08 29.37
N LYS A 490 -0.69 -26.87 28.06
CA LYS A 490 -0.71 -27.99 27.09
C LYS A 490 0.65 -28.68 26.99
N LYS A 491 1.75 -27.91 26.98
CA LYS A 491 3.11 -28.47 26.91
C LYS A 491 3.46 -29.28 28.16
N ALA A 492 3.05 -28.82 29.35
CA ALA A 492 3.27 -29.56 30.60
C ALA A 492 2.49 -30.89 30.66
N ARG A 493 1.30 -30.95 30.03
CA ARG A 493 0.48 -32.17 29.98
C ARG A 493 0.99 -33.24 29.01
N HIS A 494 1.75 -32.88 27.97
CA HIS A 494 2.35 -33.83 27.03
C HIS A 494 3.76 -34.29 27.45
N SER A 495 4.33 -33.72 28.51
CA SER A 495 5.64 -34.10 29.05
C SER A 495 5.56 -35.09 30.22
N LYS A 496 4.36 -35.51 30.60
CA LYS A 496 4.09 -36.61 31.53
C LYS A 496 3.46 -37.73 30.72
#